data_AF-A0A975MU46-F1
#
_entry.id   AF-A0A975MU46-F1
#
_cell.length_a   1.000
_cell.length_b   1.000
_cell.length_c   1.000
_cell.angle_alpha   90.00
_cell.angle_beta   90.00
_cell.angle_gamma   90.00
#
_symmetry.space_group_name_H-M   'P 1'
#
loop_
_entity.id
_entity.type
_entity.pdbx_description
1 polymer ?
#
loop_
_entity_poly.entity_id
_entity_poly.type
_entity_poly.pdbx_seq_one_letter_code
_entity_poly.pdbx_strand_id
1 'polypeptide(L)'
;MGFTSVPETLRATSRSAHSALGELRGADCGKPVAGVAGALPGAKAGANATMYSDTWSMTFIEWCTGAEAHGTAFATAADTYVAGDHAAAGAIPGSDAPGGPI
;
A
#
# COMPACT_ATOMS: atom_id res chain seq x y z
N MET A 1 13.42 21.02 -9.94
CA MET A 1 12.23 20.19 -10.28
C MET A 1 12.28 18.77 -9.72
N GLY A 2 13.45 18.15 -9.46
CA GLY A 2 13.51 16.72 -9.08
C GLY A 2 13.09 16.36 -7.64
N PHE A 3 13.06 17.33 -6.72
CA PHE A 3 12.77 17.08 -5.31
C PHE A 3 11.27 17.17 -4.97
N THR A 4 10.51 18.00 -5.68
CA THR A 4 9.05 18.12 -5.51
C THR A 4 8.28 16.97 -6.16
N SER A 5 8.82 16.37 -7.24
CA SER A 5 8.16 15.25 -7.94
C SER A 5 8.23 13.93 -7.18
N VAL A 6 9.25 13.74 -6.33
CA VAL A 6 9.45 12.49 -5.58
C VAL A 6 8.35 12.28 -4.51
N PRO A 7 8.02 13.26 -3.64
CA PRO A 7 6.90 13.13 -2.70
C PRO A 7 5.56 12.91 -3.37
N GLU A 8 5.30 13.60 -4.49
CA GLU A 8 4.05 13.42 -5.24
C GLU A 8 3.95 12.00 -5.81
N THR A 9 5.05 11.48 -6.37
CA THR A 9 5.12 10.11 -6.87
C THR A 9 4.88 9.10 -5.75
N LEU A 10 5.49 9.28 -4.58
CA LEU A 10 5.29 8.41 -3.42
C LEU A 10 3.83 8.42 -2.95
N ARG A 11 3.19 9.60 -2.89
CA ARG A 11 1.76 9.72 -2.54
C ARG A 11 0.85 9.10 -3.60
N ALA A 12 1.16 9.26 -4.88
CA ALA A 12 0.42 8.64 -5.96
C ALA A 12 0.49 7.10 -5.90
N THR A 13 1.69 6.56 -5.68
CA THR A 13 1.91 5.12 -5.49
C THR A 13 1.16 4.58 -4.26
N SER A 14 1.19 5.29 -3.14
CA SER A 14 0.42 4.93 -1.93
C SER A 14 -1.09 4.85 -2.22
N ARG A 15 -1.67 5.88 -2.86
CA ARG A 15 -3.10 5.88 -3.24
C ARG A 15 -3.44 4.72 -4.18
N SER A 16 -2.60 4.48 -5.19
CA SER A 16 -2.79 3.38 -6.13
C SER A 16 -2.76 2.02 -5.43
N ALA A 17 -1.84 1.83 -4.48
CA ALA A 17 -1.75 0.60 -3.70
C ALA A 17 -3.01 0.41 -2.83
N HIS A 18 -3.48 1.44 -2.14
CA HIS A 18 -4.70 1.34 -1.33
C HIS A 18 -5.96 1.09 -2.19
N SER A 19 -6.06 1.70 -3.38
CA SER A 19 -7.18 1.44 -4.30
C SER A 19 -7.19 -0.02 -4.76
N ALA A 20 -6.05 -0.52 -5.23
CA ALA A 20 -5.92 -1.91 -5.68
C ALA A 20 -6.23 -2.90 -4.55
N LEU A 21 -5.77 -2.61 -3.33
CA LEU A 21 -6.08 -3.44 -2.15
C LEU A 21 -7.56 -3.41 -1.77
N GLY A 22 -8.23 -2.26 -1.93
CA GLY A 22 -9.68 -2.15 -1.76
C GLY A 22 -10.44 -3.05 -2.74
N GLU A 23 -10.04 -3.04 -4.01
CA GLU A 23 -10.63 -3.90 -5.05
C GLU A 23 -10.36 -5.40 -4.76
N LEU A 24 -9.13 -5.74 -4.38
CA LEU A 24 -8.72 -7.10 -4.06
C LEU A 24 -9.46 -7.68 -2.84
N ARG A 25 -9.70 -6.87 -1.80
CA ARG A 25 -10.52 -7.29 -0.65
C ARG A 25 -11.99 -7.50 -1.02
N GLY A 26 -12.50 -6.75 -2.00
CA GLY A 26 -13.86 -6.91 -2.52
C GLY A 26 -14.04 -8.13 -3.43
N ALA A 27 -12.96 -8.54 -4.11
CA ALA A 27 -12.91 -9.78 -4.87
C ALA A 27 -12.73 -10.96 -3.90
N ASP A 28 -13.83 -11.51 -3.39
CA ASP A 28 -13.86 -12.72 -2.56
C ASP A 28 -13.15 -13.91 -3.25
N CYS A 29 -11.83 -14.01 -3.08
CA CYS A 29 -10.97 -14.98 -3.74
C CYS A 29 -11.13 -16.40 -3.18
N GLY A 30 -11.86 -16.59 -2.07
CA GLY A 30 -12.17 -17.89 -1.48
C GLY A 30 -13.39 -18.56 -2.09
N LYS A 31 -14.32 -17.77 -2.65
CA LYS A 31 -15.58 -18.26 -3.24
C LYS A 31 -15.43 -19.34 -4.31
N PRO A 32 -14.51 -19.21 -5.29
CA PRO A 32 -14.31 -20.25 -6.30
C PRO A 32 -13.80 -21.57 -5.70
N VAL A 33 -12.93 -21.49 -4.68
CA VAL A 33 -12.33 -22.65 -4.03
C VAL A 33 -13.36 -23.40 -3.19
N ALA A 34 -14.22 -22.67 -2.46
CA ALA A 34 -15.35 -23.25 -1.74
C ALA A 34 -16.33 -23.99 -2.69
N GLY A 35 -16.52 -23.48 -3.91
CA GLY A 35 -17.32 -24.14 -4.95
C GLY A 35 -16.75 -25.51 -5.38
N VAL A 36 -15.42 -25.63 -5.49
CA VAL A 36 -14.74 -26.90 -5.80
C VAL A 36 -14.87 -27.90 -4.66
N ALA A 37 -14.73 -27.45 -3.40
CA ALA A 37 -14.93 -28.30 -2.24
C ALA A 37 -16.37 -28.85 -2.15
N GLY A 38 -17.37 -28.01 -2.44
CA GLY A 38 -18.78 -28.42 -2.51
C GLY A 38 -19.09 -29.40 -3.65
N ALA A 39 -18.33 -29.35 -4.74
CA ALA A 39 -18.46 -30.27 -5.87
C ALA A 39 -17.83 -31.66 -5.62
N LEU A 40 -17.03 -31.83 -4.56
CA LEU A 40 -16.34 -33.07 -4.21
C LEU A 40 -16.71 -33.59 -2.80
N PRO A 41 -18.01 -33.86 -2.52
CA PRO A 41 -18.43 -34.35 -1.21
C PRO A 41 -17.95 -35.79 -0.97
N GLY A 42 -17.15 -36.00 0.10
CA GLY A 42 -16.89 -37.32 0.67
C GLY A 42 -15.53 -37.98 0.35
N ALA A 43 -14.64 -37.35 -0.40
CA ALA A 43 -13.31 -37.88 -0.67
C ALA A 43 -12.21 -37.07 0.03
N LYS A 44 -11.03 -37.67 0.20
CA LYS A 44 -9.77 -37.00 0.59
C LYS A 44 -9.53 -35.68 -0.18
N ALA A 45 -10.06 -35.60 -1.41
CA ALA A 45 -10.07 -34.41 -2.25
C ALA A 45 -10.89 -33.23 -1.67
N GLY A 46 -12.04 -33.48 -1.02
CA GLY A 46 -12.82 -32.43 -0.36
C GLY A 46 -12.08 -31.84 0.85
N ALA A 47 -11.48 -32.69 1.69
CA ALA A 47 -10.65 -32.23 2.81
C ALA A 47 -9.42 -31.43 2.35
N ASN A 48 -8.75 -31.88 1.28
CA ASN A 48 -7.64 -31.14 0.67
C ASN A 48 -8.09 -29.82 0.05
N ALA A 49 -9.28 -29.77 -0.57
CA ALA A 49 -9.84 -28.54 -1.13
C ALA A 49 -10.17 -27.51 -0.04
N THR A 50 -10.73 -27.94 1.09
CA THR A 50 -10.93 -27.07 2.27
C THR A 50 -9.59 -26.55 2.80
N MET A 51 -8.62 -27.44 3.02
CA MET A 51 -7.30 -27.06 3.54
C MET A 51 -6.57 -26.08 2.60
N TYR A 52 -6.70 -26.29 1.28
CA TYR A 52 -6.21 -25.36 0.27
C TYR A 52 -6.94 -24.02 0.33
N SER A 53 -8.27 -24.01 0.46
CA SER A 53 -9.07 -22.79 0.61
C SER A 53 -8.66 -21.97 1.83
N ASP A 54 -8.45 -22.63 2.97
CA ASP A 54 -8.04 -21.98 4.21
C ASP A 54 -6.63 -21.41 4.09
N THR A 55 -5.69 -22.20 3.56
CA THR A 55 -4.30 -21.77 3.35
C THR A 55 -4.23 -20.60 2.37
N TRP A 56 -4.99 -20.67 1.27
CA TRP A 56 -5.09 -19.59 0.29
C TRP A 56 -5.65 -18.32 0.93
N SER A 57 -6.75 -18.42 1.67
CA SER A 57 -7.37 -17.27 2.34
C SER A 57 -6.42 -16.62 3.33
N MET A 58 -5.71 -17.41 4.13
CA MET A 58 -4.70 -16.92 5.07
C MET A 58 -3.53 -16.22 4.35
N THR A 59 -2.96 -16.87 3.33
CA THR A 59 -1.85 -16.31 2.53
C THR A 59 -2.27 -15.00 1.86
N PHE A 60 -3.49 -14.95 1.34
CA PHE A 60 -4.04 -13.76 0.70
C PHE A 60 -4.22 -12.60 1.68
N ILE A 61 -4.71 -12.88 2.90
CA ILE A 61 -4.84 -11.88 3.97
C ILE A 61 -3.46 -11.35 4.38
N GLU A 62 -2.48 -12.23 4.57
CA GLU A 62 -1.10 -11.83 4.91
C GLU A 62 -0.48 -10.95 3.81
N TRP A 63 -0.63 -11.35 2.55
CA TRP A 63 -0.16 -10.58 1.41
C TRP A 63 -0.84 -9.21 1.32
N CYS A 64 -2.16 -9.14 1.48
CA CYS A 64 -2.90 -7.86 1.51
C CYS A 64 -2.42 -6.96 2.65
N THR A 65 -2.16 -7.54 3.83
CA THR A 65 -1.66 -6.82 5.00
C THR A 65 -0.25 -6.26 4.75
N GLY A 66 0.65 -7.07 4.18
CA GLY A 66 1.99 -6.62 3.81
C GLY A 66 1.97 -5.52 2.74
N ALA A 67 1.11 -5.65 1.73
CA ALA A 67 0.93 -4.64 0.69
C ALA A 67 0.38 -3.32 1.25
N GLU A 68 -0.54 -3.36 2.22
CA GLU A 68 -1.06 -2.18 2.91
C GLU A 68 0.02 -1.46 3.74
N ALA A 69 0.87 -2.24 4.43
CA ALA A 69 2.02 -1.71 5.15
C ALA A 69 3.01 -1.02 4.20
N HIS A 70 3.27 -1.60 3.01
CA HIS A 70 4.08 -0.96 1.98
C HIS A 70 3.46 0.34 1.44
N GLY A 71 2.15 0.36 1.16
CA GLY A 71 1.42 1.57 0.75
C GLY A 71 1.52 2.68 1.79
N THR A 72 1.40 2.33 3.07
CA THR A 72 1.56 3.26 4.20
C THR A 72 3.00 3.78 4.30
N ALA A 73 3.99 2.92 4.11
CA ALA A 73 5.40 3.32 4.14
C ALA A 73 5.74 4.38 3.06
N PHE A 74 5.14 4.29 1.87
CA PHE A 74 5.30 5.31 0.83
C PHE A 74 4.70 6.66 1.24
N ALA A 75 3.53 6.68 1.90
CA ALA A 75 2.95 7.91 2.44
C ALA A 75 3.85 8.54 3.51
N THR A 76 4.32 7.73 4.47
CA THR A 76 5.24 8.18 5.52
C THR A 76 6.55 8.71 4.95
N ALA A 77 7.10 8.06 3.92
CA ALA A 77 8.30 8.53 3.24
C ALA A 77 8.08 9.89 2.56
N ALA A 78 6.93 10.11 1.93
CA ALA A 78 6.59 11.40 1.34
C ALA A 78 6.47 12.51 2.39
N ASP A 79 5.87 12.23 3.54
CA ASP A 79 5.70 13.21 4.62
C ASP A 79 7.03 13.53 5.30
N THR A 80 7.88 12.52 5.50
CA THR A 80 9.25 12.69 6.02
C THR A 80 10.06 13.57 5.07
N TYR A 81 9.92 13.36 3.76
CA TYR A 81 10.59 14.17 2.76
C TYR A 81 10.17 15.65 2.85
N VAL A 82 8.87 15.93 2.88
CA VAL A 82 8.35 17.30 2.98
C VAL A 82 8.77 17.97 4.29
N ALA A 83 8.74 17.26 5.41
CA ALA A 83 9.19 17.79 6.69
C ALA A 83 10.69 18.14 6.68
N GLY A 84 11.51 17.28 6.08
CA GLY A 84 12.94 17.53 5.91
C GLY A 84 13.23 18.73 5.02
N ASP A 85 12.51 18.87 3.90
CA ASP A 85 12.64 20.01 2.99
C ASP A 85 12.26 21.34 3.68
N HIS A 86 11.15 21.34 4.43
CA HIS A 86 10.72 22.51 5.20
C HIS A 86 11.73 22.91 6.29
N ALA A 87 12.29 21.93 7.01
CA ALA A 87 13.32 22.16 8.01
C ALA A 87 14.61 22.72 7.38
N ALA A 88 15.01 22.22 6.21
CA ALA A 88 16.15 22.73 5.47
C ALA A 88 15.94 24.16 4.99
N ALA A 89 14.74 24.50 4.48
CA ALA A 89 14.40 25.85 4.06
C ALA A 89 14.51 26.87 5.21
N GLY A 90 14.05 26.51 6.41
CA GLY A 90 14.14 27.36 7.61
C GLY A 90 15.55 27.48 8.20
N ALA A 91 16.47 26.60 7.83
CA ALA A 91 17.85 26.61 8.33
C ALA A 91 18.82 27.46 7.49
N ILE A 92 18.39 27.97 6.32
CA ILE A 92 19.20 28.85 5.47
C ILE A 92 19.08 30.29 5.99
N PRO A 93 20.14 30.89 6.57
CA PRO A 93 20.09 32.28 7.01
C PRO A 93 20.11 33.20 5.78
N GLY A 94 19.03 33.95 5.52
CA GLY A 94 19.02 35.06 4.55
C GLY A 94 17.85 35.14 3.55
N SER A 95 16.82 34.30 3.63
CA SER A 95 15.69 34.36 2.68
C SER A 95 14.59 35.37 3.02
N ASP A 96 14.64 36.02 4.19
CA ASP A 96 13.68 37.04 4.59
C ASP A 96 14.40 38.35 4.99
N ALA A 97 14.64 39.24 4.01
CA ALA A 97 14.41 40.68 4.17
C ALA A 97 14.55 41.47 2.83
N PRO A 98 13.59 42.37 2.54
CA PRO A 98 13.54 43.22 1.35
C PRO A 98 14.34 44.53 1.54
N GLY A 99 15.01 44.99 0.48
CA GLY A 99 15.60 46.34 0.40
C GLY A 99 17.10 46.40 0.66
N GLY A 100 17.86 46.78 -0.38
CA GLY A 100 19.24 47.23 -0.30
C GLY A 100 19.51 48.23 -1.44
N PRO A 101 20.27 49.32 -1.22
CA PRO A 101 19.96 50.64 -1.77
C PRO A 101 20.71 51.01 -3.06
N ILE A 102 20.10 51.94 -3.81
CA ILE A 102 20.53 52.80 -4.95
C ILE A 102 21.63 52.29 -5.90
#